data_AF-A0A2M8NPN5-F1
#
_entry.id   AF-A0A2M8NPN5-F1
#
_cell.length_a   1.000
_cell.length_b   1.000
_cell.length_c   1.000
_cell.angle_alpha   90.00
_cell.angle_beta   90.00
_cell.angle_gamma   90.00
#
_symmetry.space_group_name_H-M   'P 1'
#
loop_
_entity.id
_entity.type
_entity.pdbx_description
1 polymer ?
#
loop_
_entity_poly.entity_id
_entity_poly.type
_entity_poly.pdbx_seq_one_letter_code
_entity_poly.pdbx_strand_id
1 'polypeptide(L)'
;MNAPSPSQTAQPPRPSLLWRLGLAAAFLGLLIVEWLLRLFSYRRVCALLVMTSPRPDASRADRARALAYGRLINKAGKRLPNITCLRRSLLVWWMLRWARLPSVLKIAVKHSGGTTSHSWVEHDGIVINDAPDIALLYPIVFSDVLNPEELARS
;
A
#
# COMPACT_ATOMS: atom_id res chain seq x y z
N MET A 1 10.70 25.91 49.86
CA MET A 1 10.90 24.67 49.08
C MET A 1 10.44 24.95 47.66
N ASN A 2 11.37 25.23 46.75
CA ASN A 2 11.08 25.59 45.37
C ASN A 2 11.04 24.32 44.51
N ALA A 3 9.92 24.06 43.85
CA ALA A 3 9.83 23.02 42.84
C ALA A 3 10.44 23.53 41.51
N PRO A 4 11.31 22.77 40.84
CA PRO A 4 11.56 22.98 39.43
C PRO A 4 10.88 21.87 38.62
N SER A 5 10.17 22.25 37.56
CA SER A 5 10.50 21.83 36.19
C SER A 5 9.44 22.31 35.20
N PRO A 6 9.77 23.26 34.30
CA PRO A 6 8.91 23.58 33.17
C PRO A 6 8.99 22.46 32.13
N SER A 7 7.82 22.02 31.69
CA SER A 7 7.51 21.42 30.40
C SER A 7 8.66 21.41 29.38
N GLN A 8 9.41 20.29 29.33
CA GLN A 8 10.19 19.93 28.16
C GLN A 8 9.21 19.57 27.04
N THR A 9 8.94 20.52 26.15
CA THR A 9 8.36 20.26 24.84
C THR A 9 9.37 19.44 24.05
N ALA A 10 9.23 18.11 24.09
CA ALA A 10 10.00 17.21 23.26
C ALA A 10 9.82 17.61 21.79
N GLN A 11 10.84 18.26 21.21
CA GLN A 11 10.91 18.50 19.78
C GLN A 11 10.71 17.15 19.08
N PRO A 12 9.80 17.03 18.10
CA PRO A 12 9.62 15.77 17.40
C PRO A 12 10.95 15.37 16.75
N PRO A 13 11.35 14.10 16.81
CA PRO A 13 12.62 13.64 16.26
C PRO A 13 12.72 14.06 14.80
N ARG A 14 13.84 14.69 14.42
CA ARG A 14 14.11 15.05 13.02
C ARG A 14 14.01 13.78 12.18
N PRO A 15 13.20 13.76 11.11
CA PRO A 15 13.04 12.55 10.31
C PRO A 15 14.39 12.17 9.70
N SER A 16 14.81 10.93 9.94
CA SER A 16 16.06 10.39 9.40
C SER A 16 16.07 10.49 7.87
N LEU A 17 17.27 10.56 7.27
CA LEU A 17 17.44 10.63 5.82
C LEU A 17 16.72 9.48 5.10
N LEU A 18 16.78 8.27 5.68
CA LEU A 18 16.09 7.08 5.19
C LEU A 18 14.57 7.28 5.09
N TRP A 19 13.97 7.93 6.08
CA TRP A 19 12.54 8.25 6.04
C TRP A 19 12.20 9.22 4.90
N ARG A 20 13.03 10.25 4.68
CA ARG A 20 12.83 11.22 3.59
C ARG A 20 12.96 10.56 2.22
N LEU A 21 13.98 9.71 2.04
CA LEU A 21 14.18 8.95 0.81
C LEU A 21 13.03 7.97 0.57
N GLY A 22 12.57 7.27 1.61
CA GLY A 22 11.40 6.40 1.50
C GLY A 22 10.14 7.17 1.10
N LEU A 23 9.93 8.37 1.65
CA LEU A 23 8.78 9.20 1.29
C LEU A 23 8.88 9.72 -0.16
N ALA A 24 10.06 10.14 -0.60
CA ALA A 24 10.30 10.55 -1.99
C ALA A 24 10.06 9.38 -2.96
N ALA A 25 10.56 8.19 -2.63
CA ALA A 25 10.30 6.97 -3.40
C ALA A 25 8.80 6.63 -3.45
N ALA A 26 8.07 6.79 -2.34
CA ALA A 26 6.63 6.59 -2.31
C ALA A 26 5.88 7.59 -3.21
N PHE A 27 6.27 8.87 -3.19
CA PHE A 27 5.69 9.87 -4.10
C PHE A 27 5.94 9.54 -5.56
N LEU A 28 7.21 9.26 -5.91
CA LEU A 28 7.58 8.92 -7.28
C LEU A 28 6.85 7.66 -7.75
N GLY A 29 6.80 6.63 -6.91
CA GLY A 29 6.07 5.38 -7.19
C GLY A 29 4.58 5.62 -7.41
N LEU A 30 3.93 6.49 -6.63
CA LEU A 30 2.51 6.81 -6.82
C LEU A 30 2.27 7.51 -8.15
N LEU A 31 3.14 8.44 -8.53
CA LEU A 31 3.07 9.11 -9.83
C LEU A 31 3.27 8.12 -10.97
N ILE A 32 4.26 7.23 -10.88
CA ILE A 32 4.49 6.19 -11.89
C ILE A 32 3.26 5.30 -12.05
N VAL A 33 2.69 4.80 -10.94
CA VAL A 33 1.50 3.94 -10.99
C VAL A 33 0.28 4.68 -11.54
N GLU A 34 0.07 5.95 -11.14
CA GLU A 34 -0.99 6.80 -11.71
C GLU A 34 -0.86 6.91 -13.22
N TRP A 35 0.32 7.30 -13.71
CA TRP A 35 0.58 7.51 -15.13
C TRP A 35 0.44 6.21 -15.93
N LEU A 36 0.98 5.10 -15.43
CA LEU A 36 0.85 3.80 -16.06
C LEU A 36 -0.62 3.37 -16.20
N LEU A 37 -1.44 3.55 -15.16
CA LEU A 37 -2.87 3.20 -15.20
C LEU A 37 -3.71 4.15 -16.06
N ARG A 38 -3.21 5.36 -16.36
CA ARG A 38 -3.86 6.27 -17.31
C ARG A 38 -3.53 5.92 -18.76
N LEU A 39 -2.34 5.39 -19.02
CA LEU A 39 -1.85 5.10 -20.37
C LEU A 39 -2.10 3.66 -20.80
N PHE A 40 -2.19 2.73 -19.84
CA PHE A 40 -2.31 1.30 -20.09
C PHE A 40 -3.45 0.68 -19.30
N SER A 41 -3.93 -0.47 -19.77
CA SER A 41 -4.91 -1.26 -19.02
C SER A 41 -4.30 -1.81 -17.73
N TYR A 42 -5.15 -2.01 -16.72
CA TYR A 42 -4.76 -2.58 -15.43
C TYR A 42 -3.91 -3.86 -15.55
N ARG A 43 -4.30 -4.76 -16.47
CA ARG A 43 -3.58 -6.02 -16.74
C ARG A 43 -2.15 -5.79 -17.24
N ARG A 44 -1.94 -4.86 -18.18
CA ARG A 44 -0.59 -4.52 -18.69
C ARG A 44 0.28 -3.93 -17.59
N VAL A 45 -0.29 -3.07 -16.74
CA VAL A 45 0.42 -2.52 -15.59
C VAL A 45 0.80 -3.62 -14.61
N CYS A 46 -0.13 -4.53 -14.28
CA CYS A 46 0.17 -5.67 -13.40
C CYS A 46 1.30 -6.53 -13.96
N ALA A 47 1.25 -6.89 -15.25
CA ALA A 47 2.31 -7.66 -15.90
C ALA A 47 3.67 -6.96 -15.81
N LEU A 48 3.73 -5.65 -16.09
CA LEU A 48 4.95 -4.86 -15.95
C LEU A 48 5.48 -4.84 -14.51
N LEU A 49 4.60 -4.63 -13.52
CA LEU A 49 5.00 -4.59 -12.11
C LEU A 49 5.48 -5.96 -11.61
N VAL A 50 4.85 -7.05 -12.04
CA VAL A 50 5.32 -8.42 -11.76
C VAL A 50 6.69 -8.67 -12.37
N MET A 51 6.87 -8.34 -13.65
CA MET A 51 8.12 -8.57 -14.39
C MET A 51 9.29 -7.76 -13.82
N THR A 52 9.04 -6.55 -13.35
CA THR A 52 10.08 -5.66 -12.81
C THR A 52 10.41 -5.92 -11.35
N SER A 53 9.62 -6.72 -10.62
CA SER A 53 9.84 -6.98 -9.20
C SER A 53 10.27 -8.42 -8.93
N PRO A 54 11.09 -8.66 -7.90
CA PRO A 54 11.49 -10.01 -7.55
C PRO A 54 10.28 -10.82 -7.07
N ARG A 55 10.38 -12.15 -7.20
CA ARG A 55 9.40 -13.07 -6.62
C ARG A 55 9.44 -12.98 -5.09
N PRO A 56 8.29 -12.84 -4.41
CA PRO A 56 8.23 -12.87 -2.96
C PRO A 56 8.72 -14.20 -2.38
N ASP A 57 9.25 -14.15 -1.17
CA ASP A 57 9.62 -15.34 -0.40
C ASP A 57 8.47 -15.72 0.52
N ALA A 58 7.83 -16.85 0.25
CA ALA A 58 6.66 -17.32 1.01
C ALA A 58 6.99 -17.60 2.48
N SER A 59 8.26 -17.85 2.83
CA SER A 59 8.68 -18.08 4.21
C SER A 59 8.86 -16.80 5.02
N ARG A 60 8.89 -15.63 4.35
CA ARG A 60 9.22 -14.37 4.98
C ARG A 60 7.99 -13.74 5.65
N ALA A 61 7.95 -13.78 6.98
CA ALA A 61 6.98 -13.07 7.80
C ALA A 61 7.64 -11.87 8.51
N ASP A 62 7.49 -10.66 7.96
CA ASP A 62 7.96 -9.41 8.59
C ASP A 62 6.85 -8.36 8.56
N ARG A 63 5.89 -8.56 9.48
CA ARG A 63 4.67 -7.76 9.59
C ARG A 63 4.98 -6.29 9.92
N ALA A 64 5.96 -6.04 10.78
CA ALA A 64 6.35 -4.69 11.19
C ALA A 64 6.82 -3.87 9.98
N ARG A 65 7.65 -4.48 9.14
CA ARG A 65 8.11 -3.87 7.89
C ARG A 65 6.98 -3.70 6.88
N ALA A 66 6.10 -4.69 6.74
CA ALA A 66 4.96 -4.58 5.84
C ALA A 66 4.06 -3.38 6.21
N LEU A 67 3.70 -3.25 7.50
CA LEU A 67 2.93 -2.12 8.02
C LEU A 67 3.66 -0.77 7.85
N ALA A 68 4.99 -0.75 7.94
CA ALA A 68 5.77 0.46 7.67
C ALA A 68 5.62 0.95 6.22
N TYR A 69 5.64 0.04 5.23
CA TYR A 69 5.35 0.39 3.83
C TYR A 69 3.93 0.92 3.66
N GLY A 70 2.94 0.24 4.25
CA GLY A 70 1.54 0.67 4.21
C GLY A 70 1.33 2.09 4.76
N ARG A 71 1.89 2.38 5.94
CA ARG A 71 1.83 3.72 6.55
C ARG A 71 2.52 4.78 5.70
N LEU A 72 3.71 4.46 5.17
CA LEU A 72 4.50 5.39 4.36
C LEU A 72 3.76 5.79 3.08
N ILE A 73 3.23 4.81 2.34
CA ILE A 73 2.53 5.03 1.08
C ILE A 73 1.18 5.72 1.32
N ASN A 74 0.46 5.36 2.39
CA ASN A 74 -0.76 6.09 2.76
C ASN A 74 -0.49 7.54 3.10
N LYS A 75 0.60 7.83 3.81
CA LYS A 75 1.00 9.21 4.13
C LYS A 75 1.35 10.01 2.88
N ALA A 76 2.03 9.39 1.91
CA ALA A 76 2.32 10.02 0.63
C ALA A 76 1.05 10.25 -0.20
N GLY A 77 0.20 9.22 -0.32
CA GLY A 77 -1.02 9.27 -1.13
C GLY A 77 -2.05 10.29 -0.63
N LYS A 78 -2.17 10.47 0.70
CA LYS A 78 -3.04 11.52 1.28
C LYS A 78 -2.60 12.95 0.96
N ARG A 79 -1.36 13.15 0.48
CA ARG A 79 -0.81 14.47 0.11
C ARG A 79 -0.92 14.75 -1.39
N LEU A 80 -1.27 13.76 -2.20
CA LEU A 80 -1.46 13.93 -3.64
C LEU A 80 -2.96 13.96 -3.95
N PRO A 81 -3.44 14.93 -4.74
CA PRO A 81 -4.83 14.93 -5.19
C PRO A 81 -5.09 13.72 -6.09
N ASN A 82 -6.31 13.18 -6.04
CA ASN A 82 -6.81 12.15 -6.96
C ASN A 82 -6.12 10.77 -6.90
N ILE A 83 -5.27 10.51 -5.91
CA ILE A 83 -4.70 9.16 -5.70
C ILE A 83 -5.74 8.25 -5.04
N THR A 84 -6.38 7.42 -5.85
CA THR A 84 -7.39 6.43 -5.41
C THR A 84 -6.80 5.34 -4.51
N CYS A 85 -7.65 4.62 -3.76
CA CYS A 85 -7.25 3.43 -3.00
C CYS A 85 -6.49 2.41 -3.86
N LEU A 86 -6.94 2.16 -5.09
CA LEU A 86 -6.31 1.18 -5.99
C LEU A 86 -4.83 1.48 -6.25
N ARG A 87 -4.49 2.74 -6.51
CA ARG A 87 -3.11 3.16 -6.79
C ARG A 87 -2.22 3.02 -5.56
N ARG A 88 -2.74 3.36 -4.37
CA ARG A 88 -2.02 3.15 -3.10
C ARG A 88 -1.78 1.67 -2.85
N SER A 89 -2.82 0.85 -2.98
CA SER A 89 -2.75 -0.59 -2.73
C SER A 89 -1.84 -1.30 -3.74
N LEU A 90 -1.90 -0.92 -5.02
CA LEU A 90 -1.01 -1.47 -6.05
C LEU A 90 0.45 -1.11 -5.79
N LEU A 91 0.75 0.14 -5.38
CA LEU A 91 2.11 0.52 -5.00
C LEU A 91 2.60 -0.20 -3.74
N VAL A 92 1.75 -0.35 -2.72
CA VAL A 92 2.10 -1.12 -1.51
C VAL A 92 2.46 -2.55 -1.89
N TRP A 93 1.59 -3.22 -2.64
CA TRP A 93 1.83 -4.56 -3.14
C TRP A 93 3.16 -4.66 -3.91
N TRP A 94 3.44 -3.74 -4.84
CA TRP A 94 4.68 -3.74 -5.62
C TRP A 94 5.93 -3.52 -4.75
N MET A 95 5.86 -2.61 -3.76
CA MET A 95 6.98 -2.37 -2.84
C MET A 95 7.22 -3.56 -1.88
N LEU A 96 6.17 -4.24 -1.44
CA LEU A 96 6.29 -5.46 -0.64
C LEU A 96 6.97 -6.58 -1.44
N ARG A 97 6.68 -6.70 -2.75
CA ARG A 97 7.41 -7.62 -3.63
C ARG A 97 8.90 -7.31 -3.69
N TRP A 98 9.28 -6.05 -3.86
CA TRP A 98 10.69 -5.62 -3.79
C TRP A 98 11.35 -5.93 -2.45
N ALA A 99 10.59 -5.87 -1.35
CA ALA A 99 11.04 -6.33 -0.03
C ALA A 99 11.02 -7.86 0.14
N ARG A 100 10.65 -8.62 -0.90
CA ARG A 100 10.41 -10.06 -0.89
C ARG A 100 9.38 -10.52 0.15
N LEU A 101 8.42 -9.66 0.48
CA LEU A 101 7.33 -9.98 1.41
C LEU A 101 6.11 -10.46 0.62
N PRO A 102 5.56 -11.65 0.93
CA PRO A 102 4.39 -12.17 0.25
C PRO A 102 3.17 -11.33 0.62
N SER A 103 2.40 -10.89 -0.37
CA SER A 103 1.21 -10.08 -0.11
C SER A 103 0.17 -10.24 -1.21
N VAL A 104 -1.09 -10.04 -0.85
CA VAL A 104 -2.24 -10.18 -1.75
C VAL A 104 -2.94 -8.84 -1.85
N LEU A 105 -3.11 -8.35 -3.08
CA LEU A 105 -3.95 -7.19 -3.36
C LEU A 105 -5.41 -7.64 -3.38
N LYS A 106 -6.24 -7.04 -2.54
CA LYS A 106 -7.69 -7.25 -2.48
C LYS A 106 -8.38 -6.08 -3.16
N ILE A 107 -9.26 -6.38 -4.10
CA ILE A 107 -10.16 -5.40 -4.74
C ILE A 107 -11.57 -5.86 -4.42
N ALA A 108 -12.37 -4.97 -3.84
CA ALA A 108 -13.69 -5.32 -3.36
C ALA A 108 -14.72 -4.27 -3.75
N VAL A 109 -15.99 -4.68 -3.78
CA VAL A 109 -17.12 -3.78 -4.04
C VAL A 109 -18.21 -3.99 -3.00
N LYS A 110 -18.97 -2.94 -2.75
CA LYS A 110 -20.17 -2.96 -1.91
C LYS A 110 -21.31 -2.27 -2.67
N HIS A 111 -22.50 -2.87 -2.58
CA HIS A 111 -23.74 -2.28 -3.08
C HIS A 111 -24.55 -1.75 -1.89
N SER A 112 -24.58 -0.43 -1.71
CA SER A 112 -25.33 0.21 -0.62
C SER A 112 -25.82 1.58 -1.07
N GLY A 113 -26.96 1.61 -1.78
CA GLY A 113 -27.45 2.83 -2.44
C GLY A 113 -26.62 3.28 -3.65
N GLY A 114 -25.69 2.43 -4.10
CA GLY A 114 -24.75 2.65 -5.21
C GLY A 114 -23.60 1.62 -5.15
N THR A 115 -22.81 1.51 -6.22
CA THR A 115 -21.63 0.64 -6.27
C THR A 115 -20.40 1.41 -5.81
N THR A 116 -19.87 1.08 -4.63
CA THR A 116 -18.58 1.61 -4.14
C THR A 116 -17.52 0.54 -4.25
N SER A 117 -16.36 0.88 -4.82
CA SER A 117 -15.20 -0.01 -4.87
C SER A 117 -14.16 0.42 -3.84
N HIS A 118 -13.42 -0.55 -3.32
CA HIS A 118 -12.30 -0.32 -2.43
C HIS A 118 -11.20 -1.35 -2.65
N SER A 119 -10.00 -1.05 -2.18
CA SER A 119 -8.88 -1.97 -2.32
C SER A 119 -7.85 -1.77 -1.22
N TRP A 120 -7.28 -2.87 -0.78
CA TRP A 120 -6.25 -2.93 0.25
C TRP A 120 -5.28 -4.09 -0.03
N VAL A 121 -4.19 -4.15 0.71
CA VAL A 121 -3.21 -5.23 0.64
C VAL A 121 -3.21 -5.98 1.95
N GLU A 122 -3.14 -7.30 1.86
CA GLU A 122 -2.94 -8.20 2.99
C GLU A 122 -1.56 -8.84 2.93
N HIS A 123 -0.88 -8.92 4.07
CA HIS A 123 0.32 -9.73 4.26
C HIS A 123 0.03 -10.64 5.45
N ASP A 124 0.10 -11.95 5.24
CA ASP A 124 -0.15 -12.95 6.30
C ASP A 124 -1.53 -12.75 6.98
N GLY A 125 -2.56 -12.51 6.16
CA GLY A 125 -3.94 -12.26 6.61
C GLY A 125 -4.19 -10.90 7.28
N ILE A 126 -3.18 -10.03 7.39
CA ILE A 126 -3.29 -8.73 8.05
C ILE A 126 -3.37 -7.61 7.00
N VAL A 127 -4.35 -6.72 7.17
CA VAL A 127 -4.51 -5.51 6.35
C VAL A 127 -3.35 -4.54 6.59
N ILE A 128 -2.67 -4.15 5.50
CA ILE A 128 -1.41 -3.38 5.57
C ILE A 128 -1.60 -1.89 5.36
N ASN A 129 -2.49 -1.49 4.45
CA ASN A 129 -2.63 -0.10 4.02
C ASN A 129 -4.05 0.44 4.18
N ASP A 130 -4.84 -0.13 5.07
CA ASP A 130 -6.16 0.36 5.43
C ASP A 130 -6.53 0.03 6.88
N ALA A 131 -7.76 0.31 7.28
CA ALA A 131 -8.29 -0.07 8.57
C ALA A 131 -8.35 -1.60 8.74
N PRO A 132 -8.06 -2.17 9.93
CA PRO A 132 -8.03 -3.62 10.14
C PRO A 132 -9.35 -4.33 9.84
N ASP A 133 -10.48 -3.63 10.02
CA ASP A 133 -11.85 -4.11 9.82
C ASP A 133 -12.36 -3.90 8.40
N ILE A 134 -11.56 -3.37 7.47
CA ILE A 134 -12.00 -3.04 6.11
C ILE A 134 -12.58 -4.24 5.36
N ALA A 135 -12.04 -5.43 5.60
CA ALA A 135 -12.50 -6.67 4.99
C ALA A 135 -13.94 -7.04 5.42
N LEU A 136 -14.37 -6.61 6.61
CA LEU A 136 -15.75 -6.83 7.10
C LEU A 136 -16.74 -5.87 6.42
N LEU A 137 -16.27 -4.71 5.96
CA LEU A 137 -17.12 -3.68 5.35
C LEU A 137 -17.40 -3.94 3.86
N TYR A 138 -16.59 -4.77 3.20
CA TYR A 138 -16.67 -5.07 1.77
C TYR A 138 -16.81 -6.57 1.52
N PRO A 139 -18.04 -7.09 1.37
CA PRO A 139 -18.29 -8.53 1.31
C PRO A 139 -17.94 -9.18 -0.02
N ILE A 140 -17.89 -8.43 -1.13
CA ILE A 140 -17.57 -8.96 -2.46
C ILE A 140 -16.12 -8.64 -2.77
N VAL A 141 -15.24 -9.64 -2.68
CA VAL A 141 -13.80 -9.49 -2.88
C VAL A 141 -13.35 -10.29 -4.10
N PHE A 142 -12.70 -9.63 -5.05
CA PHE A 142 -12.14 -10.21 -6.27
C PHE A 142 -10.64 -10.49 -6.10
N SER A 143 -10.27 -11.32 -5.12
CA SER A 143 -8.84 -11.56 -4.81
C SER A 143 -8.12 -12.45 -5.79
N ASP A 144 -8.86 -13.20 -6.62
CA ASP A 144 -8.29 -14.22 -7.49
C ASP A 144 -8.26 -13.64 -8.92
N VAL A 145 -9.44 -13.33 -9.47
CA VAL A 145 -9.60 -12.79 -10.83
C VAL A 145 -8.88 -11.45 -11.08
N LEU A 146 -8.82 -10.56 -10.08
CA LEU A 146 -8.16 -9.25 -10.20
C LEU A 146 -6.80 -9.20 -9.49
N ASN A 147 -6.24 -10.36 -9.12
CA ASN A 147 -4.91 -10.45 -8.57
C ASN A 147 -3.87 -10.04 -9.63
N PRO A 148 -2.96 -9.10 -9.34
CA PRO A 148 -1.89 -8.76 -10.27
C PRO A 148 -1.02 -9.95 -10.70
N GLU A 149 -0.81 -10.94 -9.82
CA GLU A 149 -0.02 -12.13 -10.17
C GLU A 149 -0.74 -13.07 -11.13
N GLU A 150 -2.05 -13.21 -11.00
CA GLU A 150 -2.85 -14.07 -11.88
C GLU A 150 -3.04 -13.41 -13.25
N LEU A 151 -3.36 -12.11 -13.24
CA LEU A 151 -3.50 -11.30 -14.45
C LEU A 151 -2.22 -11.22 -15.29
N ALA A 152 -1.05 -11.30 -14.64
CA ALA A 152 0.23 -11.34 -15.33
C ALA A 152 0.55 -12.69 -15.98
N ARG A 153 -0.11 -13.78 -15.56
CA ARG A 153 0.10 -15.14 -16.11
C ARG A 153 -0.86 -15.49 -17.24
N SER A 154 -2.06 -14.91 -17.23
CA SER A 154 -3.04 -15.02 -18.34
C SER A 154 -2.62 -14.22 -19.55
#